data_AF-A0A960EVT7-F1
#
_entry.id   AF-A0A960EVT7-F1
#
_cell.length_a   1.000
_cell.length_b   1.000
_cell.length_c   1.000
_cell.angle_alpha   90.00
_cell.angle_beta   90.00
_cell.angle_gamma   90.00
#
_symmetry.space_group_name_H-M   'P 1'
#
loop_
_entity.id
_entity.type
_entity.pdbx_description
1 polymer ?
#
loop_
_entity_poly.entity_id
_entity_poly.type
_entity_poly.pdbx_seq_one_letter_code
_entity_poly.pdbx_strand_id
1 'polypeptide(L)'
;MSDTKVIVDKLWNYCNILRDDGLSYGDYLEQLTYLLFLKMADEQHQLGLERIVPEGYDWPSLLDLKGEALEAHYIAILNHLGGTEDLLGVVFRKAQNRIQDPAKLERLIKDLIGGESWMTLRRREGRRLRGAAGAQRRGHQVGGRAVLHAAG
;
A
#
# COMPACT_ATOMS: atom_id res chain seq x y z
N MET A 1 9.78 6.67 -14.61
CA MET A 1 8.95 7.18 -13.48
C MET A 1 8.92 6.11 -12.40
N SER A 2 8.97 6.47 -11.11
CA SER A 2 8.87 5.49 -10.03
C SER A 2 7.46 4.88 -10.01
N ASP A 3 7.38 3.56 -9.82
CA ASP A 3 6.11 2.82 -9.70
C ASP A 3 5.20 3.48 -8.63
N THR A 4 5.79 3.96 -7.53
CA THR A 4 5.11 4.71 -6.47
C THR A 4 4.40 5.97 -6.97
N LYS A 5 5.02 6.75 -7.87
CA LYS A 5 4.42 8.00 -8.38
C LYS A 5 3.16 7.70 -9.20
N VAL A 6 3.18 6.64 -10.02
CA VAL A 6 2.05 6.25 -10.86
C VAL A 6 0.83 5.88 -10.01
N ILE A 7 1.04 5.15 -8.92
CA ILE A 7 -0.04 4.74 -8.01
C ILE A 7 -0.60 5.92 -7.24
N VAL A 8 0.26 6.80 -6.73
CA VAL A 8 -0.15 8.04 -6.06
C VAL A 8 -0.97 8.90 -7.01
N ASP A 9 -0.54 9.06 -8.27
CA ASP A 9 -1.29 9.81 -9.29
C ASP A 9 -2.67 9.17 -9.56
N LYS A 10 -2.76 7.82 -9.65
CA LYS A 10 -4.04 7.11 -9.82
C LYS A 10 -5.00 7.35 -8.64
N LEU A 11 -4.50 7.24 -7.40
CA LEU A 11 -5.30 7.48 -6.19
C LEU A 11 -5.76 8.94 -6.08
N TRP A 12 -4.90 9.90 -6.42
CA TRP A 12 -5.28 11.32 -6.44
C TRP A 12 -6.33 11.62 -7.50
N ASN A 13 -6.19 11.06 -8.70
CA ASN A 13 -7.19 11.23 -9.75
C ASN A 13 -8.54 10.64 -9.33
N TYR A 14 -8.53 9.51 -8.63
CA TYR A 14 -9.76 8.90 -8.14
C TYR A 14 -10.41 9.68 -6.99
N CYS A 15 -9.61 10.29 -6.13
CA CYS A 15 -10.09 11.21 -5.10
C CYS A 15 -10.91 12.36 -5.71
N ASN A 16 -10.48 12.91 -6.86
CA ASN A 16 -11.21 13.97 -7.53
C ASN A 16 -12.59 13.49 -8.01
N ILE A 17 -12.69 12.27 -8.54
CA ILE A 17 -13.96 11.67 -8.98
C ILE A 17 -14.93 11.54 -7.79
N LEU A 18 -14.46 10.99 -6.67
CA LEU A 18 -15.30 10.84 -5.47
C LEU A 18 -15.70 12.17 -4.85
N ARG A 19 -14.83 13.18 -4.95
CA ARG A 19 -15.14 14.55 -4.50
C ARG A 19 -16.29 15.15 -5.31
N ASP A 20 -16.35 14.87 -6.59
CA ASP A 20 -17.44 15.36 -7.44
C ASP A 20 -18.80 14.73 -7.04
N ASP A 21 -18.80 13.59 -6.34
CA ASP A 21 -19.98 12.99 -5.70
C ASP A 21 -20.25 13.51 -4.27
N GLY A 22 -19.48 14.51 -3.81
CA GLY A 22 -19.65 15.12 -2.48
C GLY A 22 -18.82 14.49 -1.37
N LEU A 23 -17.93 13.53 -1.66
CA LEU A 23 -17.03 12.97 -0.65
C LEU A 23 -15.94 13.98 -0.25
N SER A 24 -15.75 14.22 1.04
CA SER A 24 -14.65 15.08 1.49
C SER A 24 -13.29 14.39 1.31
N TYR A 25 -12.22 15.19 1.20
CA TYR A 25 -10.86 14.64 1.14
C TYR A 25 -10.52 13.83 2.41
N GLY A 26 -10.98 14.29 3.58
CA GLY A 26 -10.80 13.59 4.85
C GLY A 26 -11.47 12.23 4.85
N ASP A 27 -12.73 12.16 4.40
CA ASP A 27 -13.46 10.90 4.29
C ASP A 27 -12.78 9.94 3.30
N TYR A 28 -12.34 10.44 2.14
CA TYR A 28 -11.61 9.61 1.18
C TYR A 28 -10.33 9.00 1.78
N LEU A 29 -9.52 9.81 2.49
CA LEU A 29 -8.32 9.33 3.16
C LEU A 29 -8.62 8.28 4.23
N GLU A 30 -9.72 8.45 4.96
CA GLU A 30 -10.17 7.49 5.96
C GLU A 30 -10.52 6.14 5.29
N GLN A 31 -11.32 6.15 4.22
CA GLN A 31 -11.65 4.93 3.47
C GLN A 31 -10.41 4.26 2.88
N LEU A 32 -9.51 5.05 2.30
CA LEU A 32 -8.25 4.55 1.76
C LEU A 32 -7.38 3.90 2.85
N THR A 33 -7.34 4.48 4.05
CA THR A 33 -6.58 3.95 5.19
C THR A 33 -7.11 2.58 5.61
N TYR A 34 -8.43 2.42 5.74
CA TYR A 34 -9.05 1.14 6.08
C TYR A 34 -8.78 0.07 5.04
N LEU A 35 -8.98 0.38 3.76
CA LEU A 35 -8.77 -0.58 2.67
C LEU A 35 -7.29 -0.97 2.53
N LEU A 36 -6.36 -0.01 2.68
CA LEU A 36 -4.94 -0.31 2.69
C LEU A 36 -4.54 -1.19 3.86
N PHE A 37 -5.11 -0.96 5.05
CA PHE A 37 -4.85 -1.82 6.20
C PHE A 37 -5.26 -3.28 5.90
N LEU A 38 -6.46 -3.49 5.37
CA LEU A 38 -6.94 -4.83 4.99
C LEU A 38 -6.04 -5.47 3.92
N LYS A 39 -5.68 -4.73 2.86
CA LYS A 39 -4.78 -5.23 1.80
C LYS A 39 -3.42 -5.60 2.36
N MET A 40 -2.88 -4.79 3.25
CA MET A 40 -1.57 -5.03 3.86
C MET A 40 -1.62 -6.24 4.81
N ALA A 41 -2.66 -6.38 5.62
CA ALA A 41 -2.86 -7.54 6.48
C ALA A 41 -2.87 -8.85 5.67
N ASP A 42 -3.56 -8.86 4.53
CA ASP A 42 -3.59 -9.98 3.59
C ASP A 42 -2.21 -10.27 2.98
N GLU A 43 -1.48 -9.26 2.51
CA GLU A 43 -0.12 -9.46 2.00
C GLU A 43 0.84 -10.01 3.06
N GLN A 44 0.70 -9.59 4.32
CA GLN A 44 1.46 -10.15 5.44
C GLN A 44 1.13 -11.62 5.68
N HIS A 45 -0.15 -11.96 5.67
CA HIS A 45 -0.59 -13.34 5.84
C HIS A 45 -0.07 -14.25 4.72
N GLN A 46 -0.11 -13.78 3.47
CA GLN A 46 0.45 -14.48 2.30
C GLN A 46 1.97 -14.68 2.40
N LEU A 47 2.68 -13.84 3.17
CA LEU A 47 4.11 -14.00 3.47
C LEU A 47 4.38 -14.94 4.65
N GLY A 48 3.36 -15.59 5.20
CA GLY A 48 3.47 -16.54 6.31
C GLY A 48 3.48 -15.90 7.69
N LEU A 49 3.11 -14.62 7.81
CA LEU A 49 2.90 -14.01 9.12
C LEU A 49 1.55 -14.41 9.72
N GLU A 50 1.44 -14.19 11.03
CA GLU A 50 0.21 -14.42 11.78
C GLU A 50 -0.95 -13.61 11.20
N ARG A 51 -2.11 -14.26 11.14
CA ARG A 51 -3.34 -13.65 10.65
C ARG A 51 -3.85 -12.65 11.70
N ILE A 52 -3.75 -11.37 11.37
CA ILE A 52 -4.26 -10.27 12.21
C ILE A 52 -5.73 -9.95 11.97
N VAL A 53 -6.27 -10.18 10.76
CA VAL A 53 -7.68 -9.94 10.45
C VAL A 53 -8.41 -11.28 10.36
N PRO A 54 -9.54 -11.48 11.08
CA PRO A 54 -10.29 -12.72 11.04
C PRO A 54 -10.76 -13.11 9.64
N GLU A 55 -10.84 -14.41 9.38
CA GLU A 55 -11.42 -14.94 8.13
C GLU A 55 -12.86 -14.48 7.95
N GLY A 56 -13.25 -14.17 6.71
CA GLY A 56 -14.57 -13.63 6.38
C GLY A 56 -14.70 -12.12 6.60
N TYR A 57 -13.71 -11.48 7.26
CA TYR A 57 -13.63 -10.03 7.40
C TYR A 57 -12.33 -9.45 6.81
N ASP A 58 -11.62 -10.25 6.02
CA ASP A 58 -10.31 -9.96 5.42
C ASP A 58 -10.42 -9.47 3.97
N TRP A 59 -9.30 -9.04 3.39
CA TRP A 59 -9.25 -8.53 2.02
C TRP A 59 -9.83 -9.51 0.98
N PRO A 60 -9.50 -10.83 0.99
CA PRO A 60 -10.07 -11.79 0.05
C PRO A 60 -11.60 -11.83 0.07
N SER A 61 -12.24 -11.68 1.23
CA SER A 61 -13.69 -11.71 1.36
C SER A 61 -14.42 -10.60 0.58
N LEU A 62 -13.71 -9.53 0.19
CA LEU A 62 -14.25 -8.43 -0.63
C LEU A 62 -14.21 -8.73 -2.14
N LEU A 63 -13.34 -9.63 -2.60
CA LEU A 63 -12.99 -9.71 -4.03
C LEU A 63 -14.08 -10.38 -4.88
N ASP A 64 -14.81 -11.31 -4.30
CA ASP A 64 -15.87 -12.07 -4.98
C ASP A 64 -17.23 -11.37 -4.98
N LEU A 65 -17.38 -10.29 -4.19
CA LEU A 65 -18.62 -9.53 -4.07
C LEU A 65 -18.65 -8.34 -5.02
N LYS A 66 -19.87 -7.89 -5.40
CA LYS A 66 -20.09 -6.74 -6.29
C LYS A 66 -21.30 -5.92 -5.85
N GLY A 67 -21.35 -4.66 -6.28
CA GLY A 67 -22.51 -3.79 -6.05
C GLY A 67 -22.90 -3.70 -4.57
N GLU A 68 -24.20 -3.70 -4.29
CA GLU A 68 -24.75 -3.60 -2.93
C GLU A 68 -24.24 -4.70 -1.98
N ALA A 69 -23.99 -5.91 -2.48
CA ALA A 69 -23.45 -6.99 -1.66
C ALA A 69 -22.03 -6.70 -1.18
N LEU A 70 -21.20 -6.09 -2.04
CA LEU A 70 -19.86 -5.64 -1.67
C LEU A 70 -19.92 -4.51 -0.63
N GLU A 71 -20.79 -3.54 -0.85
CA GLU A 71 -20.96 -2.42 0.08
C GLU A 71 -21.41 -2.90 1.46
N ALA A 72 -22.45 -3.73 1.51
CA ALA A 72 -22.96 -4.31 2.74
C ALA A 72 -21.88 -5.11 3.49
N HIS A 73 -21.07 -5.88 2.76
CA HIS A 73 -19.97 -6.64 3.35
C HIS A 73 -18.87 -5.72 3.87
N TYR A 74 -18.50 -4.68 3.12
CA TYR A 74 -17.52 -3.70 3.59
C TYR A 74 -17.98 -3.01 4.89
N ILE A 75 -19.25 -2.62 4.98
CA ILE A 75 -19.84 -2.08 6.21
C ILE A 75 -19.76 -3.10 7.37
N ALA A 76 -20.05 -4.38 7.09
CA ALA A 76 -19.96 -5.44 8.09
C ALA A 76 -18.53 -5.62 8.61
N ILE A 77 -17.51 -5.52 7.74
CA ILE A 77 -16.09 -5.54 8.12
C ILE A 77 -15.77 -4.37 9.04
N LEU A 78 -16.12 -3.14 8.66
CA LEU A 78 -15.82 -1.95 9.48
C LEU A 78 -16.46 -2.05 10.87
N ASN A 79 -17.70 -2.53 10.96
CA ASN A 79 -18.40 -2.72 12.21
C ASN A 79 -17.79 -3.83 13.08
N HIS A 80 -17.44 -4.97 12.47
CA HIS A 80 -16.85 -6.10 13.19
C HIS A 80 -15.48 -5.72 13.77
N LEU A 81 -14.60 -5.17 12.93
CA LEU A 81 -13.25 -4.78 13.34
C LEU A 81 -13.29 -3.60 14.32
N GLY A 82 -14.21 -2.65 14.15
CA GLY A 82 -14.38 -1.53 15.09
C GLY A 82 -14.94 -1.93 16.46
N GLY A 83 -15.52 -3.14 16.57
CA GLY A 83 -16.09 -3.69 17.79
C GLY A 83 -15.13 -4.51 18.65
N THR A 84 -13.91 -4.79 18.18
CA THR A 84 -12.93 -5.55 18.97
C THR A 84 -12.31 -4.70 20.09
N GLU A 85 -11.77 -5.35 21.12
CA GLU A 85 -11.10 -4.66 22.24
C GLU A 85 -9.58 -4.45 22.01
N ASP A 86 -9.05 -5.02 20.93
CA ASP A 86 -7.63 -5.00 20.59
C ASP A 86 -7.25 -3.80 19.70
N LEU A 87 -6.06 -3.88 19.09
CA LEU A 87 -5.55 -2.84 18.19
C LEU A 87 -6.47 -2.60 16.98
N LEU A 88 -7.16 -3.62 16.47
CA LEU A 88 -8.08 -3.47 15.34
C LEU A 88 -9.23 -2.54 15.73
N GLY A 89 -9.79 -2.73 16.93
CA GLY A 89 -10.87 -1.92 17.46
C GLY A 89 -10.47 -0.49 17.79
N VAL A 90 -9.17 -0.20 17.92
CA VAL A 90 -8.64 1.17 17.99
C VAL A 90 -8.57 1.79 16.60
N VAL A 91 -8.09 1.05 15.60
CA VAL A 91 -7.94 1.52 14.20
C VAL A 91 -9.30 1.75 13.53
N PHE A 92 -10.24 0.84 13.74
CA PHE A 92 -11.56 0.84 13.09
C PHE A 92 -12.66 1.42 13.98
N ARG A 93 -12.31 2.09 15.09
CA ARG A 93 -13.29 2.60 16.05
C ARG A 93 -14.26 3.57 15.37
N LYS A 94 -15.55 3.24 15.39
CA LYS A 94 -16.62 4.02 14.75
C LYS A 94 -16.37 4.27 13.24
N ALA A 95 -15.60 3.40 12.58
CA ALA A 95 -15.42 3.44 11.15
C ALA A 95 -16.78 3.35 10.44
N GLN A 96 -16.96 4.16 9.40
CA GLN A 96 -18.16 4.17 8.58
C GLN A 96 -17.77 4.16 7.12
N ASN A 97 -18.54 3.45 6.29
CA ASN A 97 -18.42 3.62 4.86
C ASN A 97 -18.90 5.03 4.48
N ARG A 98 -18.07 5.76 3.74
CA ARG A 98 -18.41 7.09 3.21
C ARG A 98 -18.61 7.09 1.70
N ILE A 99 -18.26 6.01 1.00
CA ILE A 99 -18.43 5.88 -0.45
C ILE A 99 -19.83 5.36 -0.73
N GLN A 100 -20.69 6.24 -1.24
CA GLN A 100 -22.11 5.95 -1.48
C GLN A 100 -22.37 5.15 -2.76
N ASP A 101 -21.44 5.19 -3.72
CA ASP A 101 -21.60 4.51 -5.01
C ASP A 101 -20.87 3.16 -4.96
N PRO A 102 -21.61 2.03 -4.99
CA PRO A 102 -21.01 0.71 -4.90
C PRO A 102 -20.04 0.39 -6.04
N ALA A 103 -20.30 0.92 -7.24
CA ALA A 103 -19.39 0.72 -8.37
C ALA A 103 -18.06 1.46 -8.14
N LYS A 104 -18.13 2.63 -7.49
CA LYS A 104 -16.92 3.38 -7.13
C LYS A 104 -16.15 2.73 -5.99
N LEU A 105 -16.84 2.15 -5.02
CA LEU A 105 -16.22 1.33 -3.98
C LEU A 105 -15.53 0.11 -4.60
N GLU A 106 -16.22 -0.61 -5.48
CA GLU A 106 -15.66 -1.79 -6.17
C GLU A 106 -14.40 -1.45 -6.95
N ARG A 107 -14.41 -0.36 -7.73
CA ARG A 107 -13.25 0.10 -8.49
C ARG A 107 -12.08 0.50 -7.57
N LEU A 108 -12.35 1.13 -6.43
CA LEU A 108 -11.30 1.45 -5.46
C LEU A 108 -10.64 0.18 -4.90
N ILE A 109 -11.47 -0.80 -4.52
CA ILE A 109 -11.02 -2.07 -3.94
C ILE A 109 -10.25 -2.89 -4.97
N LYS A 110 -10.85 -3.19 -6.12
CA LYS A 110 -10.32 -4.19 -7.05
C LYS A 110 -9.28 -3.62 -7.99
N ASP A 111 -9.54 -2.45 -8.57
CA ASP A 111 -8.70 -1.92 -9.65
C ASP A 111 -7.55 -1.06 -9.12
N LEU A 112 -7.81 -0.21 -8.13
CA LEU A 112 -6.82 0.74 -7.63
C LEU A 112 -5.93 0.16 -6.53
N ILE A 113 -6.52 -0.50 -5.55
CA ILE A 113 -5.77 -1.08 -4.43
C ILE A 113 -5.41 -2.54 -4.73
N GLY A 114 -6.36 -3.36 -5.17
CA GLY A 114 -6.17 -4.78 -5.43
C GLY A 114 -5.20 -5.08 -6.58
N GLY A 115 -5.14 -4.21 -7.59
CA GLY A 115 -4.24 -4.35 -8.73
C GLY A 115 -2.75 -4.08 -8.42
N GLU A 116 -2.41 -3.61 -7.22
CA GLU A 116 -1.05 -3.21 -6.86
C GLU A 116 -0.54 -4.01 -5.66
N SER A 117 0.78 -4.22 -5.57
CA SER A 117 1.42 -4.90 -4.43
C SER A 117 2.06 -3.88 -3.48
N TRP A 118 1.39 -3.61 -2.36
CA TRP A 118 1.67 -2.44 -1.52
C TRP A 118 2.92 -2.62 -0.65
N MET A 119 3.21 -3.83 -0.18
CA MET A 119 4.43 -4.11 0.57
C MET A 119 5.68 -4.17 -0.30
N THR A 120 5.55 -4.52 -1.58
CA THR A 120 6.70 -4.58 -2.48
C THR A 120 7.11 -3.21 -3.00
N LEU A 121 6.19 -2.24 -3.11
CA LEU A 121 6.51 -0.83 -3.37
C LEU A 121 7.54 -0.30 -2.37
N ARG A 122 7.31 -0.53 -1.07
CA ARG A 122 8.25 -0.17 0.01
C ARG A 122 9.62 -0.86 -0.13
N ARG A 123 9.65 -2.12 -0.58
CA ARG A 123 10.90 -2.90 -0.74
C ARG A 123 11.72 -2.51 -1.98
N ARG A 124 11.07 -2.06 -3.06
CA ARG A 124 11.74 -1.65 -4.32
C ARG A 124 12.48 -0.32 -4.17
N GLU A 125 11.93 0.61 -3.41
CA GLU A 125 12.54 1.93 -3.18
C GLU A 125 13.79 1.84 -2.29
N GLY A 126 13.76 0.99 -1.25
CA GLY A 126 14.91 0.73 -0.37
C GLY A 126 16.08 -0.06 -0.99
N ARG A 127 15.93 -0.59 -2.22
CA ARG A 127 17.05 -1.21 -2.97
C ARG A 127 17.74 -0.23 -3.92
N ARG A 128 17.03 0.77 -4.45
CA ARG A 128 17.61 1.79 -5.35
C ARG A 128 18.61 2.70 -4.62
N LEU A 129 18.37 3.03 -3.35
CA LEU A 129 19.31 3.83 -2.55
C LEU A 129 20.60 3.09 -2.17
N ARG A 130 20.56 1.75 -2.07
CA ARG A 130 21.76 0.93 -1.80
C ARG A 130 22.62 0.69 -3.03
N GLY A 131 22.01 0.63 -4.23
CA GLY A 131 22.75 0.50 -5.49
C GLY A 131 23.56 1.75 -5.86
N ALA A 132 23.08 2.94 -5.52
CA ALA A 132 23.77 4.20 -5.80
C ALA A 132 25.00 4.45 -4.89
N ALA A 133 24.98 3.94 -3.65
CA ALA A 133 26.11 4.10 -2.72
C ALA A 133 27.29 3.15 -2.99
N GLY A 134 27.08 2.07 -3.77
CA GLY A 134 28.11 1.06 -4.06
C GLY A 134 29.02 1.37 -5.24
N ALA A 135 28.70 2.38 -6.08
CA ALA A 135 29.42 2.63 -7.33
C ALA A 135 30.63 3.59 -7.21
N GLN A 136 30.85 4.25 -6.06
CA GLN A 136 31.88 5.31 -5.91
C GLN A 136 33.21 4.83 -5.27
N ARG A 137 33.46 3.52 -5.13
CA ARG A 137 34.69 3.00 -4.48
C ARG A 137 35.48 1.98 -5.30
N ARG A 138 35.64 2.19 -6.60
CA ARG A 138 36.68 1.50 -7.40
C ARG A 138 37.33 2.47 -8.39
N GLY A 139 38.28 3.25 -7.90
CA GLY A 139 39.04 4.21 -8.71
C GLY A 139 40.24 4.82 -7.99
N HIS A 140 40.94 4.05 -7.15
CA HIS A 140 42.30 4.42 -6.71
C HIS A 140 43.01 3.19 -6.14
N GLN A 141 43.68 2.43 -7.01
CA GLN A 141 44.75 1.54 -6.59
C GLN A 141 46.00 1.95 -7.35
N VAL A 142 46.97 2.39 -6.54
CA VAL A 142 48.21 3.07 -6.90
C VAL A 142 49.10 2.14 -7.73
N GLY A 143 49.53 2.64 -8.89
CA GLY A 143 50.55 1.99 -9.71
C GLY A 143 51.90 2.00 -9.00
N GLY A 144 52.33 0.82 -8.56
CA GLY A 144 53.72 0.57 -8.23
C GLY A 144 54.54 0.47 -9.51
N ARG A 145 55.68 1.18 -9.55
CA ARG A 145 56.89 0.74 -10.26
C ARG A 145 58.10 1.45 -9.66
N ALA A 146 58.89 0.65 -8.95
CA ALA A 146 60.27 0.96 -8.62
C ALA A 146 61.15 0.82 -9.87
N VAL A 147 62.39 1.33 -9.74
CA VAL A 147 63.66 0.88 -10.35
C VAL A 147 64.36 1.90 -11.28
N LEU A 148 65.42 2.49 -10.71
CA LEU A 148 66.79 2.77 -11.19
C LEU A 148 67.06 3.64 -12.43
N HIS A 149 67.93 4.66 -12.26
CA HIS A 149 69.19 4.98 -13.00
C HIS A 149 69.63 6.41 -12.57
N ALA A 150 70.74 6.62 -11.86
CA ALA A 150 72.15 6.71 -12.30
C ALA A 150 72.48 7.92 -13.20
N ALA A 151 73.39 8.78 -12.72
CA ALA A 151 74.28 9.77 -13.38
C ALA A 151 74.31 11.04 -12.51
N GLY A 152 75.43 11.67 -12.21
CA GLY A 152 76.83 11.56 -12.62
C GLY A 152 77.56 12.76 -12.01
#